data_AF-A0A954Z6A3-F1
#
_entry.id   AF-A0A954Z6A3-F1
#
_cell.length_a   1.000
_cell.length_b   1.000
_cell.length_c   1.000
_cell.angle_alpha   90.00
_cell.angle_beta   90.00
_cell.angle_gamma   90.00
#
_symmetry.space_group_name_H-M   'P 1'
#
loop_
_entity.id
_entity.type
_entity.pdbx_description
1 polymer ?
#
loop_
_entity_poly.entity_id
_entity_poly.type
_entity_poly.pdbx_seq_one_letter_code
_entity_poly.pdbx_strand_id
1 'polypeptide(L)'
;MNRFDLVSVLLALALASATEQRAKAEAPWQSSYWTVTSPSSGQTIQRAAPIRNLIRTDDGLLLGTRSNGSAIELWQSDNNGVDWRRMNDVAQSAVVNYGDPTLYRLANGALIAGYRERHPTLGWSVRVSRSLDNGVTWSFAGTVHDWTGTTTEFVGAPQFLELSDGTLQVYYDSEPAASGGSQYIALKTGAFDGSSQLYNWSHLRTVNHAGVGGTLVRDGLATVVNLGSDPAGQSDRIMVVTEGVSSVGGVPFNIIRAFQAGGGGADQNDWDNPLDARIVYQSRRADGDGLRYNAYAPYAIRINDGPVLVAFSTDEFLEDFGVSPDASSDPVATRHSEIKWVQTTSDFEHWSTPQTLWGLDHPDFDGSFDSGDIFNYQIGLIELAPNDLLATLDLFGGRQLVLRPILGERAADFDQNGLIDGLDLLRWQQGRGLVGQTSTATGDATGEGIVDLRDYLIWANDFGLAATPSTAVPEPLTWQLVVASAATGLGRRRRRCDVAG
;
A
#
# COMPACT_ATOMS: atom_id res chain seq x y z
N MET A 1 24.31 55.15 -5.59
CA MET A 1 23.91 53.74 -5.33
C MET A 1 23.68 53.60 -3.84
N ASN A 2 22.41 53.60 -3.44
CA ASN A 2 21.99 53.77 -2.04
C ASN A 2 21.97 52.44 -1.29
N ARG A 3 22.35 52.48 -0.01
CA ARG A 3 22.32 51.36 0.95
C ARG A 3 20.94 50.73 1.18
N PHE A 4 19.88 51.24 0.53
CA PHE A 4 18.53 50.69 0.60
C PHE A 4 18.28 49.53 -0.39
N ASP A 5 19.10 49.36 -1.44
CA ASP A 5 18.93 48.25 -2.39
C ASP A 5 19.50 46.92 -1.87
N LEU A 6 20.54 46.95 -1.03
CA LEU A 6 21.14 45.72 -0.50
C LEU A 6 20.24 45.00 0.52
N VAL A 7 19.46 45.75 1.31
CA VAL A 7 18.60 45.14 2.35
C VAL A 7 17.41 44.43 1.71
N SER A 8 16.85 44.96 0.62
CA SER A 8 15.76 44.33 -0.12
C SER A 8 16.22 43.08 -0.87
N VAL A 9 17.45 43.06 -1.40
CA VAL A 9 18.04 41.88 -2.05
C VAL A 9 18.39 40.80 -1.02
N LEU A 10 18.92 41.18 0.15
CA LEU A 10 19.21 40.24 1.25
C LEU A 10 17.93 39.64 1.88
N LEU A 11 16.84 40.41 1.96
CA LEU A 11 15.56 39.90 2.44
C LEU A 11 14.89 38.97 1.41
N ALA A 12 15.05 39.25 0.11
CA ALA A 12 14.58 38.36 -0.96
C ALA A 12 15.38 37.03 -1.02
N LEU A 13 16.70 37.05 -0.78
CA LEU A 13 17.50 35.81 -0.65
C LEU A 13 17.22 35.04 0.65
N ALA A 14 16.86 35.74 1.74
CA ALA A 14 16.47 35.10 3.01
C ALA A 14 15.05 34.50 2.96
N LEU A 15 14.15 35.06 2.15
CA LEU A 15 12.82 34.49 1.91
C LEU A 15 12.85 33.36 0.86
N ALA A 16 13.75 33.42 -0.12
CA ALA A 16 13.96 32.32 -1.07
C ALA A 16 14.62 31.07 -0.45
N SER A 17 15.30 31.22 0.70
CA SER A 17 15.87 30.10 1.46
C SER A 17 14.93 29.55 2.55
N ALA A 18 13.75 30.14 2.73
CA ALA A 18 12.72 29.64 3.66
C ALA A 18 11.67 28.73 2.98
N THR A 19 11.83 28.47 1.67
CA THR A 19 11.07 27.47 0.91
C THR A 19 12.01 26.43 0.28
N GLU A 20 13.07 26.03 0.99
CA GLU A 20 13.48 24.63 0.88
C GLU A 20 12.44 23.85 1.68
N GLN A 21 11.37 23.46 0.98
CA GLN A 21 10.62 22.27 1.33
C GLN A 21 11.70 21.21 1.54
N ARG A 22 12.03 20.87 2.79
CA ARG A 22 12.91 19.75 3.10
C ARG A 22 12.21 18.58 2.41
N ALA A 23 12.67 18.22 1.21
CA ALA A 23 12.31 16.99 0.59
C ALA A 23 12.60 15.95 1.67
N LYS A 24 11.55 15.34 2.19
CA LYS A 24 11.67 14.25 3.14
C LYS A 24 12.61 13.27 2.44
N ALA A 25 13.79 13.01 3.01
CA ALA A 25 14.77 12.18 2.36
C ALA A 25 14.07 10.86 2.01
N GLU A 26 13.97 10.54 0.71
CA GLU A 26 13.39 9.27 0.27
C GLU A 26 14.10 8.17 1.07
N ALA A 27 13.32 7.30 1.72
CA ALA A 27 13.91 6.17 2.42
C ALA A 27 14.79 5.41 1.41
N PRO A 28 16.01 4.97 1.81
CA PRO A 28 16.90 4.29 0.89
C PRO A 28 16.15 3.14 0.20
N TRP A 29 16.41 2.94 -1.08
CA TRP A 29 15.98 1.80 -1.88
C TRP A 29 16.47 0.51 -1.21
N GLN A 30 15.66 -0.02 -0.30
CA GLN A 30 16.03 -1.16 0.52
C GLN A 30 15.48 -2.44 -0.11
N SER A 31 16.34 -3.45 -0.22
CA SER A 31 15.92 -4.85 -0.27
C SER A 31 15.60 -5.32 1.15
N SER A 32 14.58 -4.73 1.76
CA SER A 32 14.19 -5.01 3.14
C SER A 32 13.52 -6.37 3.24
N TYR A 33 13.94 -7.16 4.21
CA TYR A 33 13.19 -8.35 4.63
C TYR A 33 12.06 -7.89 5.54
N TRP A 34 10.83 -8.23 5.19
CA TRP A 34 9.69 -8.08 6.10
C TRP A 34 9.64 -9.32 6.97
N THR A 35 9.82 -9.15 8.28
CA THR A 35 9.49 -10.20 9.24
C THR A 35 8.02 -10.05 9.57
N VAL A 36 7.22 -11.07 9.25
CA VAL A 36 5.83 -11.09 9.68
C VAL A 36 5.82 -11.48 11.15
N THR A 37 5.92 -10.49 12.04
CA THR A 37 5.65 -10.76 13.45
C THR A 37 4.15 -10.93 13.59
N SER A 38 3.68 -12.16 13.79
CA SER A 38 2.40 -12.35 14.46
C SER A 38 2.45 -11.54 15.77
N PRO A 39 1.41 -10.74 16.11
CA PRO A 39 1.39 -10.01 17.37
C PRO A 39 1.83 -10.95 18.49
N SER A 40 2.93 -10.60 19.15
CA SER A 40 3.56 -11.41 20.21
C SER A 40 2.47 -12.03 21.09
N SER A 41 2.42 -13.37 21.11
CA SER A 41 1.47 -14.26 21.81
C SER A 41 0.43 -14.98 20.93
N GLY A 42 0.86 -15.89 20.04
CA GLY A 42 0.07 -17.09 19.68
C GLY A 42 -1.41 -16.87 19.31
N GLN A 43 -1.77 -15.71 18.76
CA GLN A 43 -3.10 -15.41 18.30
C GLN A 43 -3.00 -14.73 16.95
N THR A 44 -3.04 -15.53 15.90
CA THR A 44 -3.84 -15.17 14.73
C THR A 44 -5.26 -14.88 15.22
N ILE A 45 -5.57 -13.59 15.39
CA ILE A 45 -6.86 -13.17 15.90
C ILE A 45 -7.86 -13.19 14.74
N GLN A 46 -8.61 -14.29 14.62
CA GLN A 46 -9.74 -14.39 13.70
C GLN A 46 -10.93 -13.57 14.24
N ARG A 47 -11.14 -12.34 13.75
CA ARG A 47 -12.23 -11.44 14.18
C ARG A 47 -12.81 -10.66 13.01
N ALA A 48 -13.96 -10.03 13.21
CA ALA A 48 -14.52 -9.11 12.22
C ALA A 48 -13.69 -7.82 12.21
N ALA A 49 -13.13 -7.44 11.07
CA ALA A 49 -12.49 -6.14 10.83
C ALA A 49 -13.01 -5.55 9.49
N PRO A 50 -12.48 -4.43 9.02
CA PRO A 50 -12.61 -4.02 7.63
C PRO A 50 -11.54 -4.66 6.73
N ILE A 51 -11.90 -4.78 5.45
CA ILE A 51 -11.05 -5.39 4.41
C ILE A 51 -10.66 -4.30 3.43
N ARG A 52 -9.34 -4.19 3.13
CA ARG A 52 -8.73 -3.16 2.29
C ARG A 52 -8.95 -1.71 2.78
N ASN A 53 -8.05 -0.81 2.36
CA ASN A 53 -8.26 0.64 2.40
C ASN A 53 -8.62 1.17 3.80
N LEU A 54 -7.86 0.73 4.80
CA LEU A 54 -7.89 1.30 6.15
C LEU A 54 -7.27 2.70 6.11
N ILE A 55 -7.77 3.60 6.96
CA ILE A 55 -7.16 4.90 7.19
C ILE A 55 -6.87 5.08 8.67
N ARG A 56 -5.90 5.95 8.95
CA ARG A 56 -5.59 6.41 10.30
C ARG A 56 -5.98 7.88 10.45
N THR A 57 -6.71 8.20 11.50
CA THR A 57 -7.08 9.58 11.86
C THR A 57 -5.95 10.24 12.66
N ASP A 58 -5.99 11.58 12.80
CA ASP A 58 -4.94 12.32 13.52
C ASP A 58 -4.84 11.96 15.01
N ASP A 59 -5.95 11.56 15.62
CA ASP A 59 -6.02 11.06 17.00
C ASP A 59 -5.60 9.59 17.11
N GLY A 60 -5.13 8.98 16.02
CA GLY A 60 -4.50 7.67 16.00
C GLY A 60 -5.44 6.49 15.85
N LEU A 61 -6.75 6.72 15.69
CA LEU A 61 -7.74 5.67 15.45
C LEU A 61 -7.58 5.07 14.05
N LEU A 62 -7.84 3.78 13.94
CA LEU A 62 -8.00 3.13 12.64
C LEU A 62 -9.47 3.06 12.28
N LEU A 63 -9.77 3.44 11.04
CA LEU A 63 -11.10 3.32 10.45
C LEU A 63 -11.02 2.49 9.18
N GLY A 64 -12.08 1.76 8.90
CA GLY A 64 -12.23 1.04 7.64
C GLY A 64 -13.68 0.70 7.35
N THR A 65 -13.96 0.40 6.09
CA THR A 65 -15.31 0.11 5.61
C THR A 65 -15.50 -1.36 5.26
N ARG A 66 -16.72 -1.86 5.46
CA ARG A 66 -17.12 -3.22 5.09
C ARG A 66 -18.49 -3.20 4.44
N SER A 67 -18.75 -4.13 3.51
CA SER A 67 -20.12 -4.40 3.06
C SER A 67 -20.68 -5.63 3.77
N ASN A 68 -21.96 -5.55 4.18
CA ASN A 68 -22.76 -6.72 4.56
C ASN A 68 -23.77 -7.12 3.46
N GLY A 69 -23.69 -6.46 2.30
CA GLY A 69 -24.58 -6.63 1.16
C GLY A 69 -25.76 -5.67 1.12
N SER A 70 -26.26 -5.16 2.24
CA SER A 70 -27.36 -4.16 2.29
C SER A 70 -26.93 -2.80 2.82
N ALA A 71 -25.73 -2.71 3.39
CA ALA A 71 -25.11 -1.47 3.82
C ALA A 71 -23.59 -1.50 3.62
N ILE A 72 -23.01 -0.31 3.50
CA ILE A 72 -21.61 -0.05 3.75
C ILE A 72 -21.48 0.42 5.20
N GLU A 73 -20.81 -0.38 6.01
CA GLU A 73 -20.59 -0.15 7.43
C GLU A 73 -19.22 0.52 7.64
N LEU A 74 -19.16 1.48 8.56
CA LEU A 74 -17.92 1.98 9.11
C LEU A 74 -17.58 1.21 10.38
N TRP A 75 -16.33 0.79 10.51
CA TRP A 75 -15.78 0.18 11.72
C TRP A 75 -14.55 0.93 12.18
N GLN A 76 -14.25 0.79 13.47
CA GLN A 76 -13.15 1.47 14.12
C GLN A 76 -12.37 0.52 15.03
N SER A 77 -11.05 0.76 15.12
CA SER A 77 -10.16 0.21 16.13
C SER A 77 -9.39 1.33 16.83
N ASP A 78 -9.26 1.23 18.15
CA ASP A 78 -8.45 2.13 19.00
C ASP A 78 -7.21 1.45 19.58
N ASN A 79 -6.97 0.18 19.20
CA ASN A 79 -5.86 -0.64 19.68
C ASN A 79 -5.03 -1.20 18.51
N ASN A 80 -4.84 -0.39 17.47
CA ASN A 80 -4.02 -0.71 16.30
C ASN A 80 -4.45 -2.02 15.60
N GLY A 81 -5.75 -2.18 15.41
CA GLY A 81 -6.33 -3.25 14.59
C GLY A 81 -6.57 -4.57 15.32
N VAL A 82 -6.29 -4.66 16.63
CA VAL A 82 -6.50 -5.88 17.42
C VAL A 82 -7.99 -6.17 17.60
N ASP A 83 -8.77 -5.17 18.00
CA ASP A 83 -10.22 -5.25 18.10
C ASP A 83 -10.88 -4.18 17.25
N TRP A 84 -12.02 -4.54 16.66
CA TRP A 84 -12.83 -3.65 15.84
C TRP A 84 -14.26 -3.64 16.32
N ARG A 85 -14.88 -2.47 16.24
CA ARG A 85 -16.30 -2.27 16.51
C ARG A 85 -16.96 -1.49 15.39
N ARG A 86 -18.14 -1.96 14.99
CA ARG A 86 -19.01 -1.25 14.06
C ARG A 86 -19.44 0.08 14.68
N MET A 87 -19.36 1.14 13.88
CA MET A 87 -19.77 2.50 14.25
C MET A 87 -21.19 2.78 13.75
N ASN A 88 -21.33 2.91 12.44
CA ASN A 88 -22.58 3.29 11.76
C ASN A 88 -22.56 2.80 10.31
N ASP A 89 -23.61 3.14 9.57
CA ASP A 89 -23.67 2.92 8.12
C ASP A 89 -23.28 4.20 7.38
N VAL A 90 -22.34 4.06 6.45
CA VAL A 90 -21.99 5.08 5.45
C VAL A 90 -23.15 5.25 4.45
N ALA A 91 -23.70 4.12 4.01
CA ALA A 91 -24.83 4.04 3.08
C ALA A 91 -25.61 2.74 3.34
N GLN A 92 -26.92 2.76 3.14
CA GLN A 92 -27.77 1.59 3.34
C GLN A 92 -29.01 1.62 2.44
N SER A 93 -29.47 0.45 2.04
CA SER A 93 -30.69 0.28 1.25
C SER A 93 -31.21 -1.15 1.37
N ALA A 94 -32.53 -1.30 1.41
CA ALA A 94 -33.16 -2.62 1.34
C ALA A 94 -33.21 -3.19 -0.10
N VAL A 95 -32.95 -2.37 -1.12
CA VAL A 95 -33.10 -2.76 -2.54
C VAL A 95 -31.74 -2.87 -3.25
N VAL A 96 -30.80 -1.99 -2.88
CA VAL A 96 -29.47 -1.97 -3.50
C VAL A 96 -28.57 -2.96 -2.78
N ASN A 97 -27.85 -3.78 -3.56
CA ASN A 97 -26.74 -4.56 -3.03
C ASN A 97 -25.45 -3.75 -3.06
N TYR A 98 -24.83 -3.58 -1.90
CA TYR A 98 -23.57 -2.85 -1.75
C TYR A 98 -22.35 -3.76 -1.81
N GLY A 99 -21.25 -3.26 -2.33
CA GLY A 99 -19.97 -3.97 -2.34
C GLY A 99 -18.78 -3.05 -2.52
N ASP A 100 -17.61 -3.66 -2.41
CA ASP A 100 -16.32 -3.07 -2.78
C ASP A 100 -16.07 -1.68 -2.16
N PRO A 101 -16.28 -1.48 -0.84
CA PRO A 101 -16.10 -0.16 -0.26
C PRO A 101 -14.62 0.17 -0.06
N THR A 102 -14.28 1.43 -0.29
CA THR A 102 -12.95 2.01 -0.09
C THR A 102 -13.09 3.28 0.70
N LEU A 103 -12.37 3.37 1.82
CA LEU A 103 -12.28 4.57 2.64
C LEU A 103 -11.01 5.33 2.27
N TYR A 104 -11.11 6.65 2.14
CA TYR A 104 -9.98 7.53 1.89
C TYR A 104 -10.09 8.78 2.76
N ARG A 105 -8.94 9.25 3.26
CA ARG A 105 -8.84 10.48 4.04
C ARG A 105 -8.20 11.56 3.18
N LEU A 106 -8.94 12.62 2.92
CA LEU A 106 -8.47 13.77 2.15
C LEU A 106 -7.48 14.61 2.97
N ALA A 107 -6.62 15.38 2.28
CA ALA A 107 -5.63 16.27 2.88
C ALA A 107 -6.26 17.32 3.82
N ASN A 108 -7.51 17.71 3.56
CA ASN A 108 -8.26 18.63 4.43
C ASN A 108 -8.88 17.95 5.68
N GLY A 109 -8.62 16.66 5.88
CA GLY A 109 -9.08 15.87 7.02
C GLY A 109 -10.47 15.22 6.84
N ALA A 110 -11.23 15.59 5.81
CA ALA A 110 -12.51 14.96 5.52
C ALA A 110 -12.33 13.51 5.06
N LEU A 111 -13.30 12.65 5.36
CA LEU A 111 -13.32 11.27 4.89
C LEU A 111 -14.24 11.15 3.68
N ILE A 112 -13.85 10.35 2.70
CA ILE A 112 -14.72 9.89 1.63
C ILE A 112 -14.75 8.36 1.61
N ALA A 113 -15.91 7.82 1.27
CA ALA A 113 -16.11 6.40 1.08
C ALA A 113 -16.71 6.18 -0.31
N GLY A 114 -15.94 5.54 -1.19
CA GLY A 114 -16.43 5.06 -2.47
C GLY A 114 -16.92 3.63 -2.35
N TYR A 115 -17.97 3.28 -3.07
CA TYR A 115 -18.52 1.92 -3.03
C TYR A 115 -19.29 1.62 -4.31
N ARG A 116 -19.38 0.32 -4.60
CA ARG A 116 -20.22 -0.20 -5.66
C ARG A 116 -21.64 -0.40 -5.16
N GLU A 117 -22.59 -0.05 -6.01
CA GLU A 117 -24.00 -0.36 -5.86
C GLU A 117 -24.45 -1.29 -7.00
N ARG A 118 -25.31 -2.26 -6.69
CA ARG A 118 -26.02 -3.09 -7.66
C ARG A 118 -27.51 -3.03 -7.40
N HIS A 119 -28.25 -2.38 -8.29
CA HIS A 119 -29.70 -2.36 -8.28
C HIS A 119 -30.25 -3.52 -9.12
N PRO A 120 -31.30 -4.23 -8.69
CA PRO A 120 -31.82 -5.41 -9.39
C PRO A 120 -32.29 -5.14 -10.83
N THR A 121 -32.69 -3.91 -11.14
CA THR A 121 -33.18 -3.53 -12.48
C THR A 121 -32.39 -2.41 -13.16
N LEU A 122 -31.65 -1.59 -12.40
CA LEU A 122 -30.93 -0.44 -12.96
C LEU A 122 -29.46 -0.78 -13.26
N GLY A 123 -28.96 -1.90 -12.75
CA GLY A 123 -27.61 -2.35 -13.03
C GLY A 123 -26.61 -1.95 -11.95
N TRP A 124 -25.42 -1.56 -12.39
CA TRP A 124 -24.27 -1.30 -11.53
C TRP A 124 -23.94 0.19 -11.49
N SER A 125 -23.41 0.65 -10.37
CA SER A 125 -23.00 2.04 -10.17
C SER A 125 -21.84 2.15 -9.18
N VAL A 126 -21.07 3.23 -9.27
CA VAL A 126 -20.06 3.62 -8.29
C VAL A 126 -20.44 4.99 -7.70
N ARG A 127 -20.62 5.04 -6.39
CA ARG A 127 -21.03 6.24 -5.64
C ARG A 127 -19.97 6.62 -4.62
N VAL A 128 -20.05 7.85 -4.12
CA VAL A 128 -19.20 8.37 -3.06
C VAL A 128 -20.06 9.02 -1.99
N SER A 129 -19.76 8.75 -0.73
CA SER A 129 -20.25 9.48 0.43
C SER A 129 -19.10 10.16 1.17
N ARG A 130 -19.40 11.21 1.92
CA ARG A 130 -18.41 12.05 2.61
C ARG A 130 -18.80 12.29 4.06
N SER A 131 -17.78 12.39 4.92
CA SER A 131 -17.89 12.76 6.33
C SER A 131 -16.94 13.90 6.68
N LEU A 132 -17.40 14.78 7.58
CA LEU A 132 -16.66 15.93 8.10
C LEU A 132 -16.31 15.80 9.59
N ASP A 133 -16.72 14.70 10.22
CA ASP A 133 -16.71 14.49 11.67
C ASP A 133 -16.15 13.11 12.02
N ASN A 134 -15.06 12.72 11.33
CA ASN A 134 -14.38 11.44 11.50
C ASN A 134 -15.30 10.21 11.39
N GLY A 135 -16.25 10.28 10.46
CA GLY A 135 -17.15 9.18 10.13
C GLY A 135 -18.35 9.05 11.05
N VAL A 136 -18.63 10.03 11.92
CA VAL A 136 -19.83 10.01 12.79
C VAL A 136 -21.10 10.22 11.96
N THR A 137 -21.08 11.14 10.99
CA THR A 137 -22.15 11.35 10.02
C THR A 137 -21.64 11.29 8.58
N TRP A 138 -22.51 10.82 7.68
CA TRP A 138 -22.22 10.63 6.26
C TRP A 138 -23.31 11.26 5.41
N SER A 139 -22.88 11.89 4.31
CA SER A 139 -23.77 12.42 3.28
C SER A 139 -23.30 11.96 1.89
N PHE A 140 -24.25 11.69 1.00
CA PHE A 140 -23.95 11.44 -0.41
C PHE A 140 -23.13 12.60 -0.99
N ALA A 141 -22.07 12.27 -1.72
CA ALA A 141 -21.07 13.22 -2.20
C ALA A 141 -20.79 13.13 -3.70
N GLY A 142 -21.40 12.20 -4.44
CA GLY A 142 -21.33 12.19 -5.90
C GLY A 142 -21.45 10.82 -6.55
N THR A 143 -21.57 10.85 -7.87
CA THR A 143 -21.69 9.68 -8.75
C THR A 143 -20.47 9.60 -9.64
N VAL A 144 -19.65 8.56 -9.47
CA VAL A 144 -18.50 8.29 -10.34
C VAL A 144 -18.97 7.65 -11.64
N HIS A 145 -19.84 6.64 -11.53
CA HIS A 145 -20.48 5.96 -12.66
C HIS A 145 -21.94 5.73 -12.31
N ASP A 146 -22.85 6.20 -13.16
CA ASP A 146 -24.29 6.04 -12.92
C ASP A 146 -24.80 4.70 -13.44
N TRP A 147 -26.01 4.33 -13.05
CA TRP A 147 -26.67 3.13 -13.51
C TRP A 147 -26.60 2.95 -15.03
N THR A 148 -26.12 1.80 -15.49
CA THR A 148 -26.03 1.47 -16.92
C THR A 148 -27.40 1.18 -17.54
N GLY A 149 -28.43 0.90 -16.72
CA GLY A 149 -29.72 0.40 -17.19
C GLY A 149 -29.68 -1.06 -17.65
N THR A 150 -28.53 -1.73 -17.49
CA THR A 150 -28.30 -3.14 -17.82
C THR A 150 -27.74 -3.87 -16.59
N THR A 151 -28.10 -5.13 -16.37
CA THR A 151 -27.58 -5.89 -15.21
C THR A 151 -26.30 -6.65 -15.54
N THR A 152 -25.83 -6.59 -16.78
CA THR A 152 -24.75 -7.43 -17.31
C THR A 152 -23.38 -6.77 -17.28
N GLU A 153 -23.30 -5.44 -17.33
CA GLU A 153 -22.02 -4.72 -17.40
C GLU A 153 -21.57 -4.28 -16.01
N PHE A 154 -20.48 -4.86 -15.53
CA PHE A 154 -19.93 -4.61 -14.20
C PHE A 154 -19.17 -3.28 -14.14
N VAL A 155 -19.39 -2.56 -13.03
CA VAL A 155 -18.48 -1.52 -12.52
C VAL A 155 -18.29 -1.72 -11.01
N GLY A 156 -17.09 -1.49 -10.48
CA GLY A 156 -16.83 -1.69 -9.06
C GLY A 156 -15.41 -1.41 -8.60
N ALA A 157 -15.09 -1.85 -7.38
CA ALA A 157 -13.76 -1.72 -6.76
C ALA A 157 -13.12 -0.32 -6.87
N PRO A 158 -13.81 0.76 -6.45
CA PRO A 158 -13.24 2.10 -6.49
C PRO A 158 -11.99 2.22 -5.60
N GLN A 159 -10.97 2.92 -6.08
CA GLN A 159 -9.78 3.32 -5.34
C GLN A 159 -9.54 4.81 -5.55
N PHE A 160 -9.07 5.53 -4.52
CA PHE A 160 -8.82 6.97 -4.61
C PHE A 160 -7.35 7.31 -4.45
N LEU A 161 -6.96 8.42 -5.08
CA LEU A 161 -5.71 9.12 -4.84
C LEU A 161 -5.96 10.62 -4.89
N GLU A 162 -5.50 11.35 -3.90
CA GLU A 162 -5.34 12.81 -3.97
C GLU A 162 -3.91 13.13 -4.35
N LEU A 163 -3.73 13.85 -5.46
CA LEU A 163 -2.43 14.32 -5.93
C LEU A 163 -1.92 15.48 -5.06
N SER A 164 -0.63 15.76 -5.14
CA SER A 164 0.07 16.84 -4.42
C SER A 164 -0.50 18.24 -4.72
N ASP A 165 -1.15 18.41 -5.88
CA ASP A 165 -1.83 19.66 -6.26
C ASP A 165 -3.29 19.76 -5.74
N GLY A 166 -3.77 18.74 -5.00
CA GLY A 166 -5.13 18.64 -4.48
C GLY A 166 -6.13 18.01 -5.45
N THR A 167 -5.70 17.56 -6.63
CA THR A 167 -6.57 16.86 -7.57
C THR A 167 -6.96 15.50 -7.02
N LEU A 168 -8.26 15.28 -6.81
CA LEU A 168 -8.79 13.97 -6.42
C LEU A 168 -9.06 13.11 -7.66
N GLN A 169 -8.58 11.88 -7.64
CA GLN A 169 -8.78 10.88 -8.67
C GLN A 169 -9.48 9.64 -8.12
N VAL A 170 -10.25 8.97 -8.98
CA VAL A 170 -10.88 7.68 -8.70
C VAL A 170 -10.57 6.70 -9.82
N TYR A 171 -10.18 5.48 -9.43
CA TYR A 171 -9.89 4.34 -10.30
C TYR A 171 -10.92 3.26 -10.01
N TYR A 172 -11.47 2.60 -11.01
CA TYR A 172 -12.50 1.58 -10.80
C TYR A 172 -12.56 0.59 -11.95
N ASP A 173 -12.96 -0.64 -11.64
CA ASP A 173 -13.22 -1.69 -12.61
C ASP A 173 -14.40 -1.25 -13.49
N SER A 174 -14.26 -1.35 -14.82
CA SER A 174 -15.27 -0.86 -15.74
C SER A 174 -15.33 -1.68 -17.03
N GLU A 175 -16.34 -2.55 -17.13
CA GLU A 175 -16.70 -3.21 -18.39
C GLU A 175 -17.23 -2.23 -19.45
N PRO A 176 -18.05 -1.20 -19.12
CA PRO A 176 -18.50 -0.21 -20.10
C PRO A 176 -17.37 0.61 -20.72
N ALA A 177 -16.21 0.68 -20.07
CA ALA A 177 -15.05 1.39 -20.59
C ALA A 177 -14.25 0.52 -21.58
N ALA A 178 -14.49 -0.79 -21.59
CA ALA A 178 -13.81 -1.74 -22.45
C ALA A 178 -14.65 -2.11 -23.67
N SER A 179 -14.01 -2.17 -24.84
CA SER A 179 -14.66 -2.68 -26.05
C SER A 179 -14.73 -4.21 -26.03
N GLY A 180 -15.85 -4.80 -26.49
CA GLY A 180 -15.91 -6.24 -26.81
C GLY A 180 -16.07 -7.19 -25.63
N GLY A 181 -16.62 -6.73 -24.49
CA GLY A 181 -16.92 -7.59 -23.33
C GLY A 181 -15.72 -7.91 -22.43
N SER A 182 -14.73 -7.02 -22.41
CA SER A 182 -13.55 -7.06 -21.51
C SER A 182 -13.76 -6.15 -20.29
N GLN A 183 -12.71 -5.93 -19.48
CA GLN A 183 -12.74 -5.01 -18.33
C GLN A 183 -11.46 -4.19 -18.28
N TYR A 184 -11.59 -2.87 -18.13
CA TYR A 184 -10.47 -1.95 -17.89
C TYR A 184 -10.57 -1.29 -16.52
N ILE A 185 -9.44 -0.76 -16.05
CA ILE A 185 -9.44 0.21 -14.97
C ILE A 185 -9.74 1.59 -15.56
N ALA A 186 -10.93 2.08 -15.30
CA ALA A 186 -11.34 3.44 -15.64
C ALA A 186 -10.83 4.42 -14.57
N LEU A 187 -10.48 5.63 -15.00
CA LEU A 187 -9.98 6.72 -14.16
C LEU A 187 -10.79 7.98 -14.42
N LYS A 188 -11.22 8.69 -13.37
CA LYS A 188 -11.84 10.02 -13.44
C LYS A 188 -11.24 10.99 -12.43
N THR A 189 -11.35 12.27 -12.71
CA THR A 189 -10.99 13.36 -11.79
C THR A 189 -12.26 13.92 -11.13
N GLY A 190 -12.20 14.16 -9.82
CA GLY A 190 -13.27 14.75 -9.04
C GLY A 190 -13.03 16.24 -8.77
N ALA A 191 -13.94 17.09 -9.22
CA ALA A 191 -13.97 18.51 -8.87
C ALA A 191 -15.03 18.76 -7.79
N PHE A 192 -14.62 19.23 -6.61
CA PHE A 192 -15.56 19.52 -5.52
C PHE A 192 -16.26 20.86 -5.73
N ASP A 193 -17.59 20.84 -5.78
CA ASP A 193 -18.42 22.04 -5.80
C ASP A 193 -18.89 22.38 -4.38
N GLY A 194 -18.33 23.44 -3.81
CA GLY A 194 -18.68 23.90 -2.46
C GLY A 194 -20.12 24.40 -2.30
N SER A 195 -20.85 24.68 -3.39
CA SER A 195 -22.25 25.09 -3.31
C SER A 195 -23.20 23.90 -3.16
N SER A 196 -23.02 22.85 -3.97
CA SER A 196 -23.80 21.62 -3.89
C SER A 196 -23.26 20.63 -2.85
N GLN A 197 -22.02 20.80 -2.40
CA GLN A 197 -21.27 19.84 -1.57
C GLN A 197 -21.05 18.48 -2.27
N LEU A 198 -21.05 18.47 -3.61
CA LEU A 198 -20.87 17.27 -4.43
C LEU A 198 -19.57 17.34 -5.24
N TYR A 199 -19.01 16.17 -5.53
CA TYR A 199 -17.97 15.99 -6.53
C TYR A 199 -18.61 15.80 -7.91
N ASN A 200 -18.14 16.59 -8.87
CA ASN A 200 -18.37 16.34 -10.29
C ASN A 200 -17.21 15.49 -10.84
N TRP A 201 -17.52 14.28 -11.31
CA TRP A 201 -16.54 13.32 -11.81
C TRP A 201 -16.47 13.36 -13.34
N SER A 202 -15.35 13.82 -13.87
CA SER A 202 -15.15 14.07 -15.30
C SER A 202 -13.79 13.55 -15.79
N HIS A 203 -13.46 13.83 -17.06
CA HIS A 203 -12.21 13.43 -17.71
C HIS A 203 -11.93 11.92 -17.62
N LEU A 204 -12.83 11.11 -18.17
CA LEU A 204 -12.66 9.66 -18.21
C LEU A 204 -11.41 9.28 -19.01
N ARG A 205 -10.56 8.46 -18.41
CA ARG A 205 -9.41 7.77 -19.01
C ARG A 205 -9.47 6.29 -18.68
N THR A 206 -8.65 5.50 -19.35
CA THR A 206 -8.44 4.09 -19.03
C THR A 206 -6.96 3.83 -18.81
N VAL A 207 -6.62 3.16 -17.72
CA VAL A 207 -5.26 2.64 -17.51
C VAL A 207 -5.04 1.55 -18.55
N ASN A 208 -4.13 1.81 -19.49
CA ASN A 208 -3.79 0.93 -20.61
C ASN A 208 -4.95 0.63 -21.59
N HIS A 209 -5.17 1.52 -22.58
CA HIS A 209 -6.22 1.34 -23.60
C HIS A 209 -5.82 0.36 -24.72
N ALA A 210 -4.53 0.15 -24.95
CA ALA A 210 -4.01 -0.69 -26.02
C ALA A 210 -3.86 -2.13 -25.54
N GLY A 211 -4.70 -3.03 -26.02
CA GLY A 211 -4.56 -4.46 -25.74
C GLY A 211 -3.11 -4.92 -25.93
N VAL A 212 -2.46 -5.40 -24.86
CA VAL A 212 -1.08 -5.88 -24.91
C VAL A 212 -1.03 -7.03 -25.91
N GLY A 213 -0.39 -6.81 -27.06
CA GLY A 213 -0.24 -7.84 -28.10
C GLY A 213 -1.56 -8.38 -28.69
N GLY A 214 -2.66 -7.64 -28.63
CA GLY A 214 -3.96 -8.06 -29.20
C GLY A 214 -4.71 -9.14 -28.40
N THR A 215 -4.34 -9.38 -27.14
CA THR A 215 -5.02 -10.33 -26.24
C THR A 215 -6.02 -9.59 -25.34
N LEU A 216 -7.12 -10.25 -24.98
CA LEU A 216 -8.14 -9.76 -24.04
C LEU A 216 -7.47 -9.24 -22.76
N VAL A 217 -7.70 -7.96 -22.45
CA VAL A 217 -7.27 -7.34 -21.20
C VAL A 217 -8.48 -7.32 -20.28
N ARG A 218 -8.43 -8.14 -19.22
CA ARG A 218 -9.37 -8.05 -18.10
C ARG A 218 -8.56 -7.66 -16.89
N ASP A 219 -8.40 -6.36 -16.69
CA ASP A 219 -7.71 -5.80 -15.54
C ASP A 219 -8.73 -5.43 -14.46
N GLY A 220 -8.39 -5.66 -13.19
CA GLY A 220 -9.29 -5.46 -12.05
C GLY A 220 -8.58 -5.08 -10.76
N LEU A 221 -9.36 -4.73 -9.74
CA LEU A 221 -8.93 -4.51 -8.35
C LEU A 221 -7.71 -3.59 -8.24
N ALA A 222 -7.79 -2.43 -8.91
CA ALA A 222 -6.69 -1.50 -8.95
C ALA A 222 -6.30 -1.00 -7.55
N THR A 223 -4.99 -0.88 -7.32
CA THR A 223 -4.44 -0.11 -6.21
C THR A 223 -3.50 0.93 -6.79
N VAL A 224 -3.64 2.18 -6.35
CA VAL A 224 -2.85 3.30 -6.85
C VAL A 224 -1.95 3.83 -5.74
N VAL A 225 -0.69 4.12 -6.09
CA VAL A 225 0.31 4.71 -5.19
C VAL A 225 0.98 5.90 -5.86
N ASN A 226 1.23 6.96 -5.09
CA ASN A 226 2.01 8.12 -5.53
C ASN A 226 3.50 7.81 -5.34
N LEU A 227 4.28 7.87 -6.42
CA LEU A 227 5.72 7.59 -6.51
C LEU A 227 6.60 8.82 -6.26
N GLY A 228 6.01 9.97 -5.93
CA GLY A 228 6.69 11.23 -5.68
C GLY A 228 6.66 12.11 -6.91
N SER A 229 7.48 13.15 -6.93
CA SER A 229 7.56 14.04 -8.09
C SER A 229 8.10 13.30 -9.33
N ASP A 230 7.59 13.66 -10.49
CA ASP A 230 8.15 13.23 -11.77
C ASP A 230 9.63 13.66 -11.91
N PRO A 231 10.40 13.09 -12.86
CA PRO A 231 11.80 13.47 -13.06
C PRO A 231 12.01 14.95 -13.39
N ALA A 232 10.97 15.65 -13.84
CA ALA A 232 11.01 17.09 -14.12
C ALA A 232 10.72 17.95 -12.87
N GLY A 233 10.26 17.34 -11.78
CA GLY A 233 9.85 17.99 -10.53
C GLY A 233 8.55 18.80 -10.66
N GLN A 234 7.74 18.56 -11.69
CA GLN A 234 6.61 19.42 -12.05
C GLN A 234 5.25 18.86 -11.65
N SER A 235 5.13 17.54 -11.50
CA SER A 235 3.89 16.84 -11.21
C SER A 235 4.14 15.54 -10.44
N ASP A 236 3.07 14.86 -10.01
CA ASP A 236 3.22 13.53 -9.41
C ASP A 236 3.48 12.45 -10.46
N ARG A 237 4.34 11.51 -10.13
CA ARG A 237 4.43 10.20 -10.77
C ARG A 237 3.57 9.23 -9.96
N ILE A 238 2.81 8.40 -10.64
CA ILE A 238 1.89 7.44 -10.01
C ILE A 238 2.12 6.05 -10.58
N MET A 239 1.82 5.03 -9.77
CA MET A 239 1.77 3.63 -10.18
C MET A 239 0.39 3.06 -9.87
N VAL A 240 -0.20 2.38 -10.85
CA VAL A 240 -1.45 1.63 -10.71
C VAL A 240 -1.11 0.15 -10.85
N VAL A 241 -1.34 -0.61 -9.79
CA VAL A 241 -1.16 -2.05 -9.74
C VAL A 241 -2.52 -2.72 -9.88
N THR A 242 -2.62 -3.70 -10.78
CA THR A 242 -3.88 -4.39 -11.08
C THR A 242 -3.66 -5.90 -11.10
N GLU A 243 -4.72 -6.66 -10.84
CA GLU A 243 -4.77 -7.99 -11.41
C GLU A 243 -4.97 -7.88 -12.92
N GLY A 244 -4.52 -8.87 -13.66
CA GLY A 244 -4.71 -8.99 -15.10
C GLY A 244 -4.85 -10.45 -15.50
N VAL A 245 -5.17 -10.68 -16.76
CA VAL A 245 -5.30 -12.03 -17.33
C VAL A 245 -4.23 -12.24 -18.39
N SER A 246 -3.62 -13.42 -18.34
CA SER A 246 -2.75 -13.97 -19.38
C SER A 246 -3.27 -15.34 -19.80
N SER A 247 -2.67 -15.97 -20.81
CA SER A 247 -3.08 -17.32 -21.24
C SER A 247 -1.93 -18.15 -21.79
N VAL A 248 -1.99 -19.46 -21.58
CA VAL A 248 -1.12 -20.45 -22.22
C VAL A 248 -2.04 -21.47 -22.91
N GLY A 249 -1.84 -21.71 -24.20
CA GLY A 249 -2.70 -22.63 -24.96
C GLY A 249 -4.19 -22.22 -25.03
N GLY A 250 -4.49 -20.93 -24.80
CA GLY A 250 -5.86 -20.42 -24.73
C GLY A 250 -6.54 -20.60 -23.37
N VAL A 251 -5.88 -21.21 -22.38
CA VAL A 251 -6.38 -21.32 -21.01
C VAL A 251 -5.94 -20.09 -20.22
N PRO A 252 -6.88 -19.31 -19.65
CA PRO A 252 -6.55 -18.09 -18.91
C PRO A 252 -6.01 -18.39 -17.50
N PHE A 253 -5.16 -17.50 -17.00
CA PHE A 253 -4.72 -17.46 -15.61
C PHE A 253 -4.44 -16.00 -15.18
N ASN A 254 -4.52 -15.72 -13.89
CA ASN A 254 -4.31 -14.37 -13.37
C ASN A 254 -2.82 -14.04 -13.19
N ILE A 255 -2.47 -12.77 -13.42
CA ILE A 255 -1.15 -12.19 -13.17
C ILE A 255 -1.29 -10.82 -12.49
N ILE A 256 -0.20 -10.30 -11.93
CA ILE A 256 -0.15 -8.93 -11.38
C ILE A 256 0.63 -8.02 -12.33
N ARG A 257 0.03 -6.87 -12.67
CA ARG A 257 0.62 -5.84 -13.51
C ARG A 257 0.77 -4.53 -12.76
N ALA A 258 1.73 -3.71 -13.18
CA ALA A 258 1.85 -2.32 -12.75
C ALA A 258 2.03 -1.42 -13.96
N PHE A 259 1.31 -0.31 -13.96
CA PHE A 259 1.36 0.76 -14.95
C PHE A 259 1.81 2.04 -14.27
N GLN A 260 2.65 2.82 -14.92
CA GLN A 260 3.12 4.08 -14.35
C GLN A 260 2.80 5.24 -15.28
N ALA A 261 2.48 6.39 -14.69
CA ALA A 261 2.22 7.62 -15.41
C ALA A 261 2.94 8.79 -14.72
N GLY A 262 3.53 9.68 -15.51
CA GLY A 262 3.89 11.02 -15.06
C GLY A 262 2.69 11.97 -15.19
N GLY A 263 2.83 13.24 -14.83
CA GLY A 263 1.76 14.23 -15.03
C GLY A 263 0.54 14.01 -14.12
N GLY A 264 0.64 13.15 -13.11
CA GLY A 264 -0.52 12.63 -12.37
C GLY A 264 -1.46 11.78 -13.23
N GLY A 265 -1.03 11.30 -14.40
CA GLY A 265 -1.87 10.57 -15.36
C GLY A 265 -3.05 11.41 -15.87
N ALA A 266 -2.82 12.71 -16.07
CA ALA A 266 -3.85 13.68 -16.45
C ALA A 266 -4.44 13.42 -17.84
N ASP A 267 -3.63 12.93 -18.78
CA ASP A 267 -4.02 12.70 -20.17
C ASP A 267 -4.08 11.20 -20.50
N GLN A 268 -4.92 10.82 -21.47
CA GLN A 268 -5.02 9.41 -21.90
C GLN A 268 -3.68 8.88 -22.45
N ASN A 269 -2.89 9.74 -23.10
CA ASN A 269 -1.59 9.36 -23.64
C ASN A 269 -0.58 8.94 -22.57
N ASP A 270 -0.75 9.40 -21.31
CA ASP A 270 0.10 8.99 -20.19
C ASP A 270 -0.09 7.50 -19.85
N TRP A 271 -1.22 6.93 -20.25
CA TRP A 271 -1.61 5.55 -19.96
C TRP A 271 -1.46 4.60 -21.15
N ASP A 272 -1.20 5.12 -22.34
CA ASP A 272 -1.15 4.36 -23.60
C ASP A 272 0.29 4.03 -24.03
N ASN A 273 1.12 3.60 -23.07
CA ASN A 273 2.49 3.18 -23.32
C ASN A 273 2.60 1.64 -23.36
N PRO A 274 2.91 1.03 -24.53
CA PRO A 274 3.03 -0.43 -24.65
C PRO A 274 4.19 -1.05 -23.86
N LEU A 275 5.11 -0.23 -23.32
CA LEU A 275 6.19 -0.67 -22.44
C LEU A 275 5.79 -0.70 -20.94
N ASP A 276 4.64 -0.15 -20.58
CA ASP A 276 4.24 0.04 -19.17
C ASP A 276 3.29 -1.03 -18.64
N ALA A 277 2.95 -2.08 -19.40
CA ALA A 277 2.27 -3.26 -18.86
C ALA A 277 3.28 -4.21 -18.17
N ARG A 278 3.95 -3.73 -17.13
CA ARG A 278 5.01 -4.49 -16.47
C ARG A 278 4.40 -5.59 -15.63
N ILE A 279 4.85 -6.81 -15.83
CA ILE A 279 4.47 -7.94 -15.00
C ILE A 279 5.24 -7.80 -13.68
N VAL A 280 4.51 -7.42 -12.64
CA VAL A 280 5.01 -7.38 -11.25
C VAL A 280 5.20 -8.81 -10.76
N TYR A 281 4.19 -9.65 -11.02
CA TYR A 281 4.23 -11.05 -10.67
C TYR A 281 3.44 -11.91 -11.64
N GLN A 282 4.04 -13.04 -11.98
CA GLN A 282 3.40 -14.15 -12.68
C GLN A 282 4.05 -15.43 -12.17
N SER A 283 3.24 -16.42 -11.79
CA SER A 283 3.79 -17.70 -11.36
C SER A 283 4.58 -18.34 -12.51
N ARG A 284 5.79 -18.81 -12.18
CA ARG A 284 6.66 -19.55 -13.10
C ARG A 284 6.38 -21.05 -13.07
N ARG A 285 5.60 -21.50 -12.09
CA ARG A 285 5.18 -22.89 -11.86
C ARG A 285 4.13 -23.31 -12.89
N ALA A 286 4.01 -24.61 -13.12
CA ALA A 286 2.97 -25.17 -13.97
C ALA A 286 2.69 -26.63 -13.59
N ASP A 287 1.45 -27.07 -13.72
CA ASP A 287 1.13 -28.48 -13.52
C ASP A 287 1.65 -29.38 -14.65
N GLY A 288 1.40 -30.69 -14.55
CA GLY A 288 1.84 -31.68 -15.53
C GLY A 288 1.27 -31.48 -16.94
N ASP A 289 0.16 -30.75 -17.07
CA ASP A 289 -0.49 -30.41 -18.34
C ASP A 289 -0.06 -29.03 -18.86
N GLY A 290 0.79 -28.30 -18.12
CA GLY A 290 1.31 -26.99 -18.48
C GLY A 290 0.39 -25.82 -18.11
N LEU A 291 -0.63 -26.04 -17.28
CA LEU A 291 -1.51 -24.99 -16.76
C LEU A 291 -0.75 -24.11 -15.76
N ARG A 292 -1.01 -22.81 -15.81
CA ARG A 292 -0.33 -21.80 -14.97
C ARG A 292 -1.15 -21.46 -13.74
N TYR A 293 -0.44 -21.28 -12.62
CA TYR A 293 -1.01 -20.81 -11.36
C TYR A 293 -1.30 -19.31 -11.40
N ASN A 294 -2.32 -18.92 -10.64
CA ASN A 294 -2.90 -17.59 -10.60
C ASN A 294 -2.16 -16.69 -9.61
N ALA A 295 -2.12 -15.39 -9.93
CA ALA A 295 -1.87 -14.33 -8.97
C ALA A 295 -2.87 -13.20 -9.16
N TYR A 296 -3.58 -12.80 -8.10
CA TYR A 296 -4.78 -11.96 -8.20
C TYR A 296 -5.01 -11.10 -6.93
N ALA A 297 -6.00 -10.21 -7.00
CA ALA A 297 -6.39 -9.31 -5.91
C ALA A 297 -5.22 -8.54 -5.23
N PRO A 298 -4.39 -7.80 -5.99
CA PRO A 298 -3.23 -7.12 -5.42
C PRO A 298 -3.60 -5.92 -4.57
N TYR A 299 -2.76 -5.64 -3.57
CA TYR A 299 -2.75 -4.40 -2.82
C TYR A 299 -1.34 -3.81 -2.81
N ALA A 300 -1.24 -2.58 -3.28
CA ALA A 300 0.01 -1.83 -3.33
C ALA A 300 0.03 -0.73 -2.25
N ILE A 301 1.16 -0.57 -1.58
CA ILE A 301 1.42 0.52 -0.65
C ILE A 301 2.84 1.04 -0.84
N ARG A 302 3.01 2.36 -0.78
CA ARG A 302 4.33 2.96 -0.69
C ARG A 302 4.71 3.11 0.78
N ILE A 303 5.87 2.58 1.15
CA ILE A 303 6.27 2.41 2.54
C ILE A 303 7.32 3.45 2.88
N ASN A 304 7.06 4.26 3.90
CA ASN A 304 7.94 5.31 4.38
C ASN A 304 8.50 6.21 3.25
N ASP A 305 7.65 6.54 2.26
CA ASP A 305 8.00 7.27 1.03
C ASP A 305 9.12 6.63 0.18
N GLY A 306 9.47 5.37 0.44
CA GLY A 306 10.47 4.60 -0.30
C GLY A 306 9.82 3.63 -1.27
N PRO A 307 10.09 2.31 -1.14
CA PRO A 307 9.63 1.32 -2.10
C PRO A 307 8.11 1.13 -2.10
N VAL A 308 7.61 0.60 -3.22
CA VAL A 308 6.25 0.09 -3.33
C VAL A 308 6.27 -1.40 -3.01
N LEU A 309 5.52 -1.80 -2.00
CA LEU A 309 5.22 -3.19 -1.69
C LEU A 309 3.89 -3.57 -2.34
N VAL A 310 3.83 -4.73 -2.97
CA VAL A 310 2.64 -5.32 -3.57
C VAL A 310 2.41 -6.69 -2.96
N ALA A 311 1.32 -6.84 -2.19
CA ALA A 311 0.84 -8.13 -1.70
C ALA A 311 -0.31 -8.64 -2.56
N PHE A 312 -0.41 -9.95 -2.78
CA PHE A 312 -1.39 -10.55 -3.68
C PHE A 312 -1.71 -11.99 -3.29
N SER A 313 -2.89 -12.47 -3.69
CA SER A 313 -3.31 -13.86 -3.57
C SER A 313 -2.68 -14.72 -4.67
N THR A 314 -2.29 -15.95 -4.36
CA THR A 314 -1.79 -16.93 -5.34
C THR A 314 -2.05 -18.37 -4.92
N ASP A 315 -2.33 -19.23 -5.90
CA ASP A 315 -2.54 -20.68 -5.70
C ASP A 315 -1.31 -21.51 -6.09
N GLU A 316 -0.15 -20.88 -6.29
CA GLU A 316 1.02 -21.58 -6.85
C GLU A 316 1.64 -22.67 -5.97
N PHE A 317 1.35 -22.63 -4.67
CA PHE A 317 1.76 -23.65 -3.72
C PHE A 317 1.12 -25.01 -4.02
N LEU A 318 0.00 -25.04 -4.73
CA LEU A 318 -0.68 -26.27 -5.16
C LEU A 318 0.25 -27.19 -5.97
N GLU A 319 1.24 -26.63 -6.68
CA GLU A 319 2.25 -27.41 -7.41
C GLU A 319 3.01 -28.37 -6.49
N ASP A 320 3.35 -27.93 -5.27
CA ASP A 320 4.11 -28.73 -4.30
C ASP A 320 3.29 -29.93 -3.80
N PHE A 321 1.97 -29.91 -4.00
CA PHE A 321 1.04 -30.99 -3.70
C PHE A 321 0.60 -31.79 -4.94
N GLY A 322 1.10 -31.43 -6.13
CA GLY A 322 0.69 -32.05 -7.40
C GLY A 322 -0.77 -31.79 -7.76
N VAL A 323 -1.33 -30.66 -7.32
CA VAL A 323 -2.71 -30.25 -7.58
C VAL A 323 -2.72 -29.19 -8.67
N SER A 324 -3.57 -29.35 -9.68
CA SER A 324 -3.75 -28.36 -10.76
C SER A 324 -4.22 -27.00 -10.23
N PRO A 325 -3.90 -25.88 -10.91
CA PRO A 325 -4.35 -24.56 -10.50
C PRO A 325 -5.88 -24.45 -10.48
N ASP A 326 -6.41 -23.62 -9.59
CA ASP A 326 -7.83 -23.28 -9.62
C ASP A 326 -8.15 -22.50 -10.90
N ALA A 327 -9.40 -22.55 -11.39
CA ALA A 327 -9.73 -21.75 -12.55
C ALA A 327 -9.79 -20.27 -12.17
N SER A 328 -9.26 -19.39 -13.01
CA SER A 328 -9.32 -17.93 -12.78
C SER A 328 -10.75 -17.38 -12.72
N SER A 329 -11.73 -18.16 -13.18
CA SER A 329 -13.16 -17.84 -13.17
C SER A 329 -13.92 -18.44 -11.99
N ASP A 330 -13.29 -19.29 -11.17
CA ASP A 330 -13.97 -19.91 -10.03
C ASP A 330 -14.39 -18.86 -9.01
N PRO A 331 -15.49 -19.09 -8.27
CA PRO A 331 -15.87 -18.23 -7.17
C PRO A 331 -14.70 -18.05 -6.21
N VAL A 332 -14.35 -16.81 -5.86
CA VAL A 332 -13.17 -16.52 -5.04
C VAL A 332 -13.17 -17.28 -3.70
N ALA A 333 -14.34 -17.57 -3.14
CA ALA A 333 -14.49 -18.33 -1.90
C ALA A 333 -14.16 -19.82 -1.99
N THR A 334 -14.01 -20.36 -3.20
CA THR A 334 -13.63 -21.77 -3.43
C THR A 334 -12.20 -21.91 -3.92
N ARG A 335 -11.48 -20.80 -4.10
CA ARG A 335 -10.09 -20.80 -4.57
C ARG A 335 -9.14 -20.93 -3.39
N HIS A 336 -8.14 -21.76 -3.58
CA HIS A 336 -6.96 -21.85 -2.73
C HIS A 336 -6.12 -20.59 -2.91
N SER A 337 -5.58 -20.08 -1.82
CA SER A 337 -4.83 -18.82 -1.82
C SER A 337 -3.83 -18.80 -0.67
N GLU A 338 -2.58 -18.54 -1.01
CA GLU A 338 -1.60 -17.92 -0.13
C GLU A 338 -1.49 -16.43 -0.46
N ILE A 339 -1.09 -15.64 0.53
CA ILE A 339 -0.70 -14.26 0.31
C ILE A 339 0.80 -14.22 0.17
N LYS A 340 1.27 -13.79 -1.00
CA LYS A 340 2.68 -13.45 -1.24
C LYS A 340 2.82 -11.96 -1.44
N TRP A 341 4.04 -11.46 -1.29
CA TRP A 341 4.37 -10.07 -1.57
C TRP A 341 5.69 -9.96 -2.32
N VAL A 342 5.81 -8.87 -3.08
CA VAL A 342 7.05 -8.38 -3.70
C VAL A 342 7.18 -6.90 -3.40
N GLN A 343 8.37 -6.34 -3.51
CA GLN A 343 8.56 -4.90 -3.42
C GLN A 343 9.56 -4.40 -4.47
N THR A 344 9.46 -3.12 -4.80
CA THR A 344 10.46 -2.45 -5.63
C THR A 344 11.79 -2.37 -4.89
N THR A 345 12.91 -2.58 -5.59
CA THR A 345 14.23 -2.78 -4.97
C THR A 345 15.18 -1.62 -5.21
N SER A 346 15.63 -1.39 -6.45
CA SER A 346 16.59 -0.33 -6.82
C SER A 346 15.94 0.90 -7.42
N ASP A 347 14.75 0.73 -7.98
CA ASP A 347 13.90 1.74 -8.59
C ASP A 347 12.46 1.18 -8.64
N PHE A 348 11.51 1.94 -9.18
CA PHE A 348 10.12 1.48 -9.33
C PHE A 348 9.91 0.44 -10.45
N GLU A 349 10.98 -0.10 -11.02
CA GLU A 349 10.94 -1.01 -12.16
C GLU A 349 11.47 -2.41 -11.84
N HIS A 350 12.34 -2.52 -10.84
CA HIS A 350 12.94 -3.78 -10.41
C HIS A 350 12.30 -4.30 -9.14
N TRP A 351 11.83 -5.55 -9.18
CA TRP A 351 11.07 -6.18 -8.11
C TRP A 351 11.89 -7.25 -7.38
N SER A 352 11.64 -7.43 -6.10
CA SER A 352 12.19 -8.52 -5.30
C SER A 352 11.66 -9.89 -5.75
N THR A 353 12.29 -10.96 -5.28
CA THR A 353 11.67 -12.28 -5.31
C THR A 353 10.41 -12.28 -4.44
N PRO A 354 9.37 -13.05 -4.80
CA PRO A 354 8.17 -13.18 -3.97
C PRO A 354 8.53 -13.81 -2.62
N GLN A 355 7.87 -13.36 -1.57
CA GLN A 355 7.96 -13.91 -0.22
C GLN A 355 6.55 -14.20 0.29
N THR A 356 6.38 -15.23 1.10
CA THR A 356 5.08 -15.59 1.67
C THR A 356 4.77 -14.70 2.87
N LEU A 357 3.64 -14.00 2.83
CA LEU A 357 3.08 -13.24 3.94
C LEU A 357 2.19 -14.13 4.83
N TRP A 358 1.40 -15.00 4.21
CA TRP A 358 0.46 -15.89 4.89
C TRP A 358 0.15 -17.10 4.00
N GLY A 359 0.28 -18.32 4.53
CA GLY A 359 0.10 -19.52 3.73
C GLY A 359 0.86 -20.71 4.28
N LEU A 360 0.72 -21.88 3.65
CA LEU A 360 1.46 -23.10 3.98
C LEU A 360 2.97 -22.93 3.90
N ASP A 361 3.45 -22.06 3.01
CA ASP A 361 4.86 -21.71 2.89
C ASP A 361 5.36 -20.80 4.05
N HIS A 362 4.48 -20.28 4.91
CA HIS A 362 4.85 -19.40 6.02
C HIS A 362 5.22 -20.20 7.29
N PRO A 363 6.35 -19.93 7.96
CA PRO A 363 6.83 -20.73 9.11
C PRO A 363 5.87 -20.75 10.30
N ASP A 364 5.13 -19.66 10.54
CA ASP A 364 4.16 -19.56 11.64
C ASP A 364 2.74 -20.00 11.26
N PHE A 365 2.54 -20.56 10.05
CA PHE A 365 1.23 -21.05 9.65
C PHE A 365 0.96 -22.44 10.23
N ASP A 366 0.03 -22.51 11.18
CA ASP A 366 -0.40 -23.76 11.85
C ASP A 366 -1.58 -24.47 11.13
N GLY A 367 -1.82 -24.13 9.85
CA GLY A 367 -2.86 -24.74 9.03
C GLY A 367 -2.35 -25.87 8.13
N SER A 368 -3.28 -26.63 7.55
CA SER A 368 -3.01 -27.67 6.55
C SER A 368 -3.61 -27.31 5.19
N PHE A 369 -3.28 -28.10 4.17
CA PHE A 369 -3.92 -28.03 2.85
C PHE A 369 -5.46 -28.09 2.93
N ASP A 370 -6.02 -28.84 3.88
CA ASP A 370 -7.48 -28.89 4.04
C ASP A 370 -8.04 -27.82 5.00
N SER A 371 -7.21 -26.88 5.46
CA SER A 371 -7.66 -25.86 6.42
C SER A 371 -8.54 -24.81 5.74
N GLY A 372 -9.53 -24.31 6.47
CA GLY A 372 -10.35 -23.20 5.98
C GLY A 372 -9.57 -21.89 5.75
N ASP A 373 -8.34 -21.79 6.25
CA ASP A 373 -7.55 -20.55 6.27
C ASP A 373 -6.75 -20.33 4.97
N ILE A 374 -6.59 -21.37 4.14
CA ILE A 374 -6.06 -21.24 2.78
C ILE A 374 -7.13 -20.82 1.76
N PHE A 375 -8.41 -20.76 2.16
CA PHE A 375 -9.47 -20.14 1.37
C PHE A 375 -9.61 -18.69 1.85
N ASN A 376 -8.85 -17.81 1.22
CA ASN A 376 -8.79 -16.40 1.57
C ASN A 376 -8.77 -15.52 0.32
N TYR A 377 -9.06 -14.23 0.51
CA TYR A 377 -9.15 -13.27 -0.57
C TYR A 377 -8.85 -11.86 -0.08
N GLN A 378 -8.34 -11.00 -0.96
CA GLN A 378 -8.10 -9.57 -0.70
C GLN A 378 -7.32 -9.27 0.59
N ILE A 379 -6.05 -8.92 0.40
CA ILE A 379 -5.23 -8.31 1.44
C ILE A 379 -5.41 -6.78 1.42
N GLY A 380 -5.47 -6.17 2.61
CA GLY A 380 -5.38 -4.73 2.82
C GLY A 380 -4.14 -4.41 3.62
N LEU A 381 -3.45 -3.32 3.29
CA LEU A 381 -2.25 -2.85 4.00
C LEU A 381 -2.42 -1.39 4.42
N ILE A 382 -1.91 -1.05 5.60
CA ILE A 382 -1.73 0.33 6.06
C ILE A 382 -0.42 0.43 6.86
N GLU A 383 0.32 1.50 6.64
CA GLU A 383 1.48 1.84 7.46
C GLU A 383 1.02 2.61 8.71
N LEU A 384 1.27 2.03 9.90
CA LEU A 384 0.93 2.63 11.19
C LEU A 384 2.01 3.61 11.65
N ALA A 385 3.27 3.26 11.39
CA ALA A 385 4.46 4.05 11.62
C ALA A 385 5.48 3.67 10.53
N PRO A 386 6.55 4.45 10.30
CA PRO A 386 7.58 4.09 9.32
C PRO A 386 7.99 2.63 9.49
N ASN A 387 7.81 1.83 8.44
CA ASN A 387 8.18 0.42 8.38
C ASN A 387 7.36 -0.54 9.30
N ASP A 388 6.24 -0.08 9.88
CA ASP A 388 5.31 -0.87 10.69
C ASP A 388 3.97 -0.98 9.97
N LEU A 389 3.69 -2.13 9.36
CA LEU A 389 2.44 -2.36 8.65
C LEU A 389 1.43 -3.12 9.52
N LEU A 390 0.17 -2.79 9.28
CA LEU A 390 -0.96 -3.66 9.61
C LEU A 390 -1.49 -4.24 8.31
N ALA A 391 -1.70 -5.56 8.28
CA ALA A 391 -2.36 -6.23 7.18
C ALA A 391 -3.70 -6.83 7.63
N THR A 392 -4.74 -6.73 6.80
CA THR A 392 -6.03 -7.39 7.01
C THR A 392 -6.39 -8.27 5.82
N LEU A 393 -6.83 -9.50 6.08
CA LEU A 393 -7.11 -10.52 5.08
C LEU A 393 -8.53 -11.08 5.25
N ASP A 394 -9.29 -11.20 4.16
CA ASP A 394 -10.61 -11.87 4.19
C ASP A 394 -10.44 -13.39 4.25
N LEU A 395 -10.99 -14.03 5.28
CA LEU A 395 -11.10 -15.48 5.40
C LEU A 395 -12.53 -15.97 5.09
N PHE A 396 -13.35 -15.09 4.49
CA PHE A 396 -14.76 -15.29 4.19
C PHE A 396 -15.64 -15.55 5.41
N GLY A 397 -16.95 -15.64 5.20
CA GLY A 397 -17.92 -15.91 6.27
C GLY A 397 -17.95 -14.84 7.37
N GLY A 398 -17.41 -13.65 7.08
CA GLY A 398 -17.24 -12.57 8.06
C GLY A 398 -16.07 -12.76 9.03
N ARG A 399 -15.22 -13.77 8.82
CA ARG A 399 -13.94 -13.96 9.49
C ARG A 399 -12.86 -13.17 8.75
N GLN A 400 -12.00 -12.52 9.49
CA GLN A 400 -10.82 -11.87 8.94
C GLN A 400 -9.62 -12.15 9.81
N LEU A 401 -8.45 -12.08 9.19
CA LEU A 401 -7.18 -12.21 9.84
C LEU A 401 -6.47 -10.86 9.86
N VAL A 402 -5.92 -10.49 11.01
CA VAL A 402 -5.09 -9.30 11.18
C VAL A 402 -3.66 -9.74 11.46
N LEU A 403 -2.72 -9.25 10.64
CA LEU A 403 -1.29 -9.52 10.75
C LEU A 403 -0.53 -8.22 10.95
N ARG A 404 0.69 -8.32 11.52
CA ARG A 404 1.62 -7.19 11.59
C ARG A 404 2.93 -7.52 10.88
N PRO A 405 2.97 -7.31 9.56
CA PRO A 405 4.25 -7.29 8.86
C PRO A 405 5.06 -6.11 9.40
N ILE A 406 6.15 -6.40 10.10
CA ILE A 406 7.10 -5.37 10.54
C ILE A 406 8.32 -5.53 9.63
N LEU A 407 8.78 -4.41 9.07
CA LEU A 407 10.09 -4.40 8.43
C LEU A 407 11.11 -4.38 9.57
N GLY A 408 11.49 -5.58 9.98
CA GLY A 408 12.55 -5.81 10.94
C GLY A 408 13.92 -5.58 10.32
N GLU A 409 14.90 -5.29 11.16
CA GLU A 409 16.29 -5.54 10.84
C GLU A 409 16.41 -6.96 10.31
N ARG A 410 17.21 -7.17 9.25
CA ARG A 410 17.30 -8.48 8.63
C ARG A 410 17.68 -9.48 9.70
N ALA A 411 16.85 -10.50 9.88
CA ALA A 411 16.96 -11.40 11.02
C ALA A 411 18.35 -12.06 11.14
N ALA A 412 19.07 -12.21 10.02
CA ALA A 412 20.41 -12.76 9.93
C ALA A 412 21.56 -11.72 9.90
N ASP A 413 21.28 -10.42 9.99
CA ASP A 413 22.28 -9.35 10.23
C ASP A 413 22.46 -9.20 11.75
N PHE A 414 23.25 -10.08 12.32
CA PHE A 414 23.38 -10.22 13.77
C PHE A 414 24.31 -9.16 14.38
N ASP A 415 25.17 -8.53 13.59
CA ASP A 415 25.98 -7.41 14.07
C ASP A 415 25.44 -6.02 13.68
N GLN A 416 24.27 -5.99 13.02
CA GLN A 416 23.53 -4.81 12.60
C GLN A 416 24.36 -3.86 11.74
N ASN A 417 25.32 -4.40 10.98
CA ASN A 417 26.20 -3.60 10.14
C ASN A 417 25.60 -3.35 8.75
N GLY A 418 24.44 -3.96 8.46
CA GLY A 418 23.74 -3.87 7.19
C GLY A 418 24.17 -4.92 6.17
N LEU A 419 25.15 -5.77 6.43
CA LEU A 419 25.57 -6.87 5.56
C LEU A 419 25.14 -8.18 6.21
N ILE A 420 24.78 -9.17 5.41
CA ILE A 420 24.66 -10.56 5.88
C ILE A 420 25.83 -11.33 5.31
N ASP A 421 26.88 -11.45 6.11
CA ASP A 421 28.15 -12.01 5.69
C ASP A 421 28.75 -13.00 6.69
N GLY A 422 30.05 -13.26 6.57
CA GLY A 422 30.76 -14.20 7.44
C GLY A 422 30.88 -13.73 8.90
N LEU A 423 30.73 -12.44 9.19
CA LEU A 423 30.69 -11.89 10.54
C LEU A 423 29.41 -12.29 11.24
N ASP A 424 28.28 -12.28 10.54
CA ASP A 424 27.01 -12.79 11.05
C ASP A 424 27.08 -14.29 11.27
N LEU A 425 27.66 -15.05 10.33
CA LEU A 425 27.87 -16.48 10.55
C LEU A 425 28.65 -16.75 11.84
N LEU A 426 29.65 -15.92 12.13
CA LEU A 426 30.46 -16.02 13.33
C LEU A 426 29.64 -15.68 14.58
N ARG A 427 28.72 -14.71 14.52
CA ARG A 427 27.77 -14.40 15.61
C ARG A 427 26.85 -15.58 15.90
N TRP A 428 26.26 -16.17 14.87
CA TRP A 428 25.45 -17.38 15.02
C TRP A 428 26.25 -18.54 15.60
N GLN A 429 27.46 -18.79 15.11
CA GLN A 429 28.33 -19.84 15.63
C GLN A 429 28.68 -19.63 17.11
N GLN A 430 28.84 -18.38 17.54
CA GLN A 430 29.09 -18.02 18.94
C GLN A 430 27.88 -18.23 19.83
N GLY A 431 26.67 -17.97 19.32
CA GLY A 431 25.45 -18.15 20.08
C GLY A 431 24.81 -19.52 19.98
N ARG A 432 25.26 -20.39 19.07
CA ARG A 432 24.66 -21.72 18.88
C ARG A 432 24.51 -22.49 20.18
N GLY A 433 23.27 -22.86 20.51
CA GLY A 433 22.88 -23.55 21.74
C GLY A 433 22.51 -22.63 22.90
N LEU A 434 22.57 -21.31 22.74
CA LEU A 434 22.02 -20.36 23.70
C LEU A 434 20.49 -20.45 23.71
N VAL A 435 19.93 -20.21 24.90
CA VAL A 435 18.49 -20.17 25.16
C VAL A 435 18.14 -18.89 25.93
N GLY A 436 16.89 -18.45 25.85
CA GLY A 436 16.42 -17.22 26.49
C GLY A 436 16.96 -15.94 25.86
N GLN A 437 17.32 -15.97 24.57
CA GLN A 437 17.73 -14.76 23.86
C GLN A 437 16.53 -13.82 23.67
N THR A 438 16.80 -12.51 23.66
CA THR A 438 15.78 -11.46 23.49
C THR A 438 16.05 -10.57 22.29
N SER A 439 17.07 -10.89 21.48
CA SER A 439 17.42 -10.19 20.25
C SER A 439 18.18 -11.13 19.31
N THR A 440 18.22 -10.74 18.03
CA THR A 440 18.94 -11.47 16.98
C THR A 440 20.46 -11.39 17.13
N ALA A 441 20.99 -10.45 17.93
CA ALA A 441 22.42 -10.13 17.98
C ALA A 441 23.36 -11.30 18.36
N THR A 442 22.79 -12.35 18.95
CA THR A 442 23.49 -13.59 19.32
C THR A 442 23.26 -14.73 18.33
N GLY A 443 22.63 -14.48 17.19
CA GLY A 443 22.31 -15.52 16.21
C GLY A 443 20.87 -16.04 16.23
N ASP A 444 19.97 -15.45 17.01
CA ASP A 444 18.55 -15.89 17.09
C ASP A 444 17.73 -15.22 15.98
N ALA A 445 17.89 -15.68 14.75
CA ALA A 445 17.20 -15.12 13.58
C ALA A 445 15.68 -15.42 13.59
N THR A 446 15.27 -16.51 14.21
CA THR A 446 13.86 -16.86 14.37
C THR A 446 13.16 -16.02 15.43
N GLY A 447 13.90 -15.49 16.41
CA GLY A 447 13.37 -14.69 17.51
C GLY A 447 12.66 -15.54 18.59
N GLU A 448 12.88 -16.85 18.58
CA GLU A 448 12.24 -17.81 19.49
C GLU A 448 12.98 -17.97 20.82
N GLY A 449 14.08 -17.22 20.99
CA GLY A 449 14.95 -17.25 22.15
C GLY A 449 15.92 -18.42 22.15
N ILE A 450 16.02 -19.21 21.07
CA ILE A 450 16.91 -20.37 20.94
C ILE A 450 17.78 -20.17 19.69
N VAL A 451 19.10 -20.34 19.82
CA VAL A 451 19.99 -20.26 18.65
C VAL A 451 20.32 -21.67 18.16
N ASP A 452 19.67 -22.12 17.10
CA ASP A 452 19.82 -23.46 16.52
C ASP A 452 19.96 -23.47 14.98
N LEU A 453 19.80 -24.64 14.37
CA LEU A 453 19.99 -24.84 12.94
C LEU A 453 18.95 -24.06 12.09
N ARG A 454 17.79 -23.72 12.64
CA ARG A 454 16.75 -22.95 11.97
C ARG A 454 17.21 -21.51 11.72
N ASP A 455 17.92 -20.91 12.66
CA ASP A 455 18.50 -19.58 12.46
C ASP A 455 19.61 -19.58 11.41
N TYR A 456 20.41 -20.66 11.37
CA TYR A 456 21.42 -20.85 10.33
C TYR A 456 20.82 -20.97 8.94
N LEU A 457 19.66 -21.61 8.79
CA LEU A 457 18.98 -21.72 7.50
C LEU A 457 18.51 -20.34 7.01
N ILE A 458 18.08 -19.46 7.92
CA ILE A 458 17.75 -18.05 7.61
C ILE A 458 19.01 -17.32 7.11
N TRP A 459 20.11 -17.38 7.87
CA TRP A 459 21.39 -16.78 7.43
C TRP A 459 21.89 -17.33 6.09
N ALA A 460 21.80 -18.65 5.88
CA ALA A 460 22.29 -19.28 4.67
C ALA A 460 21.48 -18.88 3.43
N ASN A 461 20.17 -18.66 3.59
CA ASN A 461 19.30 -18.15 2.54
C ASN A 461 19.57 -16.68 2.24
N ASP A 462 19.96 -15.90 3.26
CA ASP A 462 20.12 -14.45 3.16
C ASP A 462 21.58 -14.00 2.92
N PHE A 463 22.53 -14.94 2.88
CA PHE A 463 23.96 -14.66 2.74
C PHE A 463 24.29 -13.91 1.44
N GLY A 464 25.09 -12.84 1.57
CA GLY A 464 25.54 -12.03 0.44
C GLY A 464 24.58 -10.89 0.07
N LEU A 465 23.52 -10.69 0.83
CA LEU A 465 22.65 -9.54 0.68
C LEU A 465 23.23 -8.35 1.44
N ALA A 466 23.45 -7.24 0.75
CA ALA A 466 23.90 -5.98 1.35
C ALA A 466 22.71 -5.03 1.57
N ALA A 467 22.74 -4.29 2.67
CA ALA A 467 22.01 -3.05 2.87
C ALA A 467 22.94 -1.87 2.56
N THR A 468 22.37 -0.79 2.08
CA THR A 468 23.08 0.48 1.96
C THR A 468 23.22 1.10 3.36
N PRO A 469 24.43 1.54 3.76
CA PRO A 469 24.64 2.06 5.11
C PRO A 469 23.76 3.29 5.33
N SER A 470 23.01 3.31 6.43
CA SER A 470 22.37 4.53 6.90
C SER A 470 23.49 5.48 7.34
N THR A 471 23.68 6.58 6.60
CA THR A 471 24.58 7.62 7.07
C THR A 471 23.85 8.37 8.18
N ALA A 472 24.38 8.27 9.41
CA ALA A 472 23.93 9.12 10.49
C ALA A 472 24.06 10.58 10.03
N VAL A 473 22.92 11.26 9.89
CA VAL A 473 22.88 12.69 9.60
C VAL A 473 23.57 13.39 10.77
N PRO A 474 24.70 14.10 10.58
CA PRO A 474 25.30 14.87 11.65
C PRO A 474 24.26 15.86 12.16
N GLU A 475 23.97 15.83 13.46
CA GLU A 475 23.07 16.83 14.04
C GLU A 475 23.56 18.22 13.63
N PRO A 476 22.70 19.08 13.06
CA PRO A 476 23.11 20.42 12.70
C PRO A 476 23.63 21.10 13.97
N LEU A 477 24.78 21.78 13.85
CA LEU A 477 25.49 22.53 14.89
C LEU A 477 24.68 23.74 15.43
N THR A 478 23.35 23.65 15.43
CA THR A 478 22.36 24.63 15.89
C THR A 478 22.67 25.13 17.28
N TRP A 479 23.19 24.26 18.16
CA TRP A 479 23.65 24.65 19.50
C TRP A 479 24.85 25.59 19.48
N GLN A 480 25.78 25.44 18.52
CA GLN A 480 26.93 26.34 18.38
C GLN A 480 26.51 27.74 17.89
N LEU A 481 25.45 27.82 17.07
CA LEU A 481 24.88 29.11 16.63
C LEU A 481 24.10 29.82 17.74
N VAL A 482 23.42 29.08 18.63
CA VAL A 482 22.74 29.66 19.80
C VAL A 482 23.75 30.20 20.81
N VAL A 483 24.88 29.51 21.03
CA VAL A 483 25.94 29.99 21.92
C VAL A 483 26.68 31.20 21.32
N ALA A 484 26.92 31.23 20.00
CA ALA A 484 27.56 32.35 19.31
C ALA A 484 26.67 33.62 19.27
N SER A 485 25.35 33.47 19.19
CA SER A 485 24.39 34.59 19.22
C SER A 485 24.17 35.14 20.64
N ALA A 486 24.22 34.29 21.68
CA ALA A 486 24.21 34.74 23.06
C ALA A 486 25.47 35.54 23.43
N ALA A 487 26.65 35.13 22.94
CA ALA A 487 27.91 35.82 23.20
C ALA A 487 28.01 37.21 22.56
N THR A 488 27.36 37.43 21.41
CA THR A 488 27.33 38.74 20.73
C THR A 488 26.27 39.69 21.27
N GLY A 489 25.18 39.17 21.86
CA GLY A 489 24.12 39.97 22.50
C GLY A 489 24.51 40.61 23.83
N LEU A 490 25.41 39.99 24.61
CA LEU A 490 25.86 40.50 25.92
C LEU A 490 26.94 41.59 25.82
N GLY A 491 27.59 41.76 24.66
CA GLY A 491 28.67 42.74 24.46
C GLY A 491 28.25 44.19 24.15
N ARG A 492 26.95 44.46 23.92
CA ARG A 492 26.47 45.80 23.49
C ARG A 492 25.72 46.64 24.53
N ARG A 493 25.59 46.17 25.77
CA ARG A 493 25.07 46.98 26.88
C ARG A 493 26.18 47.44 27.82
N ARG A 494 26.98 48.42 27.39
CA ARG A 494 27.71 49.36 28.28
C ARG A 494 28.31 50.48 27.44
N ARG A 495 27.63 51.64 27.42
CA ARG A 495 28.18 53.01 27.43
C ARG A 495 27.05 54.00 27.09
N ARG A 496 26.42 54.56 28.12
CA ARG A 496 25.86 55.92 28.16
C ARG A 496 25.63 56.28 29.63
N CYS A 497 25.86 57.57 29.94
CA CYS A 497 26.01 58.24 31.25
C CYS A 497 27.47 58.24 31.76
N ASP A 498 28.14 59.36 32.05
CA ASP A 498 27.80 60.79 32.15
C ASP A 498 29.08 61.64 31.91
N VAL A 499 28.93 62.94 31.69
CA VAL A 499 29.41 64.01 32.61
C VAL A 499 29.14 65.39 31.98
N ALA A 500 28.47 66.24 32.77
CA ALA A 500 28.30 67.67 32.58
C ALA A 500 29.58 68.44 32.99
N GLY A 501 29.83 69.56 32.31
CA GLY A 501 30.90 70.52 32.60
C GLY A 501 30.94 71.58 31.51
#